data_AF-A0A1B6FMY3-F1
#
_entry.id   AF-A0A1B6FMY3-F1
#
_cell.length_a   1.000
_cell.length_b   1.000
_cell.length_c   1.000
_cell.angle_alpha   90.00
_cell.angle_beta   90.00
_cell.angle_gamma   90.00
#
_symmetry.space_group_name_H-M   'P 1'
#
loop_
_entity.id
_entity.type
_entity.pdbx_description
1 polymer ?
#
loop_
_entity_poly.entity_id
_entity_poly.type
_entity_poly.pdbx_seq_one_letter_code
_entity_poly.pdbx_strand_id
1 'polypeptide(L)'
;LRNSYDFIDKTKNLNVRMHDLLVSFDIVNLYTNVPVDKTLELVKNHLTASSNMLPEAITEFIALLKEVLKQNYFKFDEKYYSQTEGLAMGSPLSCILADIYLNHIENEFIFSDKNKQKQKILQYYRYVDDTILLFNGNARQLDSLHNYLNSIAPNLKFTMEIEDSNRINFLDLTIEKLDN
;
A
#
# COMPACT_ATOMS: atom_id res chain seq x y z
N LEU A 1 -3.39 -9.00 2.68
CA LEU A 1 -3.28 -10.45 2.37
C LEU A 1 -2.09 -11.01 3.11
N ARG A 2 -2.09 -12.31 3.44
CA ARG A 2 -0.93 -12.96 4.08
C ARG A 2 0.02 -13.64 3.09
N ASN A 3 -0.51 -14.17 1.99
CA ASN A 3 0.20 -14.84 0.90
C ASN A 3 -0.80 -15.19 -0.21
N SER A 4 -0.32 -15.85 -1.26
CA SER A 4 -1.10 -16.35 -2.40
C SER A 4 -2.23 -17.31 -1.99
N TYR A 5 -2.04 -18.17 -0.98
CA TYR A 5 -3.10 -19.07 -0.50
C TYR A 5 -4.25 -18.31 0.19
N ASP A 6 -3.91 -17.31 1.03
CA ASP A 6 -4.90 -16.42 1.67
C ASP A 6 -5.72 -15.64 0.62
N PHE A 7 -5.07 -15.29 -0.50
CA PHE A 7 -5.76 -14.68 -1.63
C PHE A 7 -6.72 -15.65 -2.30
N ILE A 8 -6.27 -16.85 -2.66
CA ILE A 8 -7.13 -17.90 -3.24
C ILE A 8 -8.36 -18.15 -2.35
N ASP A 9 -8.17 -18.30 -1.04
CA ASP A 9 -9.27 -18.53 -0.11
C ASP A 9 -10.30 -17.40 -0.10
N LYS A 10 -9.84 -16.15 -0.20
CA LYS A 10 -10.70 -14.96 -0.25
C LYS A 10 -11.42 -14.78 -1.59
N THR A 11 -10.89 -15.33 -2.68
CA THR A 11 -11.43 -15.15 -4.03
C THR A 11 -12.31 -16.30 -4.52
N LYS A 12 -12.29 -17.47 -3.85
CA LYS A 12 -13.05 -18.69 -4.21
C LYS A 12 -14.51 -18.48 -4.60
N ASN A 13 -15.20 -17.56 -3.94
CA ASN A 13 -16.65 -17.35 -4.11
C ASN A 13 -16.99 -15.98 -4.71
N LEU A 14 -16.03 -15.31 -5.36
CA LEU A 14 -16.29 -14.03 -5.99
C LEU A 14 -17.15 -14.22 -7.24
N ASN A 15 -18.26 -13.49 -7.30
CA ASN A 15 -19.04 -13.36 -8.52
C ASN A 15 -18.39 -12.28 -9.39
N VAL A 16 -17.69 -12.72 -10.44
CA VAL A 16 -16.97 -11.85 -11.37
C VAL A 16 -17.73 -11.81 -12.69
N ARG A 17 -17.98 -10.61 -13.22
CA ARG A 17 -18.59 -10.46 -14.54
C ARG A 17 -17.49 -10.25 -15.57
N MET A 18 -17.68 -10.75 -16.79
CA MET A 18 -16.65 -10.61 -17.82
C MET A 18 -16.30 -9.17 -18.19
N HIS A 19 -17.24 -8.24 -18.04
CA HIS A 19 -17.01 -6.82 -18.28
C HIS A 19 -16.32 -6.09 -17.11
N ASP A 20 -16.16 -6.73 -15.96
CA ASP A 20 -15.36 -6.19 -14.86
C ASP A 20 -13.88 -6.42 -15.17
N LEU A 21 -13.03 -5.43 -14.92
CA LEU A 21 -11.60 -5.49 -15.22
C LEU A 21 -10.82 -5.98 -13.99
N LEU A 22 -9.97 -6.99 -14.15
CA LEU A 22 -8.89 -7.23 -13.19
C LEU A 22 -7.75 -6.24 -13.45
N VAL A 23 -7.32 -5.57 -12.40
CA VAL A 23 -6.25 -4.56 -12.44
C VAL A 23 -5.31 -4.81 -11.28
N SER A 24 -4.01 -4.79 -11.55
CA SER A 24 -2.98 -4.76 -10.52
C SER A 24 -2.31 -3.38 -10.47
N PHE A 25 -1.91 -2.99 -9.27
CA PHE A 25 -1.04 -1.85 -9.02
C PHE A 25 0.14 -2.33 -8.18
N ASP A 26 1.34 -1.86 -8.51
CA ASP A 26 2.54 -2.02 -7.67
C ASP A 26 3.09 -0.64 -7.27
N ILE A 27 3.70 -0.55 -6.08
CA ILE A 27 4.24 0.69 -5.54
C ILE A 27 5.75 0.74 -5.74
N VAL A 28 6.18 1.62 -6.65
CA VAL A 28 7.60 1.76 -6.99
C VAL A 28 8.41 2.18 -5.78
N ASN A 29 9.37 1.33 -5.41
CA ASN A 29 10.32 1.57 -4.32
C ASN A 29 9.63 1.98 -3.00
N LEU A 30 8.58 1.25 -2.59
CA LEU A 30 7.76 1.56 -1.41
C LEU A 30 8.59 2.06 -0.22
N TYR A 31 9.50 1.24 0.30
CA TYR A 31 10.22 1.55 1.53
C TYR A 31 10.99 2.85 1.46
N THR A 32 11.77 3.09 0.39
CA THR A 32 12.55 4.33 0.26
C THR A 32 11.70 5.57 0.04
N ASN A 33 10.42 5.39 -0.27
CA ASN A 33 9.48 6.47 -0.55
C ASN A 33 8.47 6.73 0.59
N VAL A 34 8.43 5.92 1.66
CA VAL A 34 7.51 6.19 2.79
C VAL A 34 7.97 7.42 3.59
N PRO A 35 7.11 8.45 3.78
CA PRO A 35 7.49 9.63 4.54
C PRO A 35 7.51 9.32 6.05
N VAL A 36 8.71 9.26 6.62
CA VAL A 36 8.93 8.84 8.02
C VAL A 36 8.20 9.75 9.01
N ASP A 37 8.35 11.06 8.88
CA ASP A 37 7.73 12.01 9.82
C ASP A 37 6.19 11.93 9.81
N LYS A 38 5.59 11.78 8.62
CA LYS A 38 4.14 11.60 8.51
C LYS A 38 3.70 10.27 9.13
N THR A 39 4.48 9.23 8.93
CA THR A 39 4.20 7.90 9.50
C THR A 39 4.28 7.92 11.03
N LEU A 40 5.27 8.61 11.60
CA LEU A 40 5.39 8.81 13.05
C LEU A 40 4.19 9.57 13.63
N GLU A 41 3.68 10.58 12.91
CA GLU A 41 2.45 11.28 13.29
C GLU A 41 1.25 10.34 13.33
N LEU A 42 1.09 9.47 12.32
CA LEU A 42 0.02 8.47 12.28
C LEU A 42 0.12 7.48 13.45
N VAL A 43 1.32 6.99 13.75
CA VAL A 43 1.57 6.11 14.91
C VAL A 43 1.18 6.82 16.21
N LYS A 44 1.61 8.08 16.38
CA LYS A 44 1.27 8.88 17.55
C LYS A 44 -0.24 9.03 17.72
N ASN A 45 -0.93 9.43 16.66
CA ASN A 45 -2.38 9.62 16.66
C ASN A 45 -3.12 8.32 16.97
N HIS A 46 -2.67 7.20 16.41
CA HIS A 46 -3.24 5.90 16.71
C HIS A 46 -3.08 5.54 18.19
N LEU A 47 -1.85 5.61 18.73
CA LEU A 47 -1.60 5.31 20.14
C LEU A 47 -2.39 6.21 21.08
N THR A 48 -2.50 7.51 20.77
CA THR A 48 -3.32 8.44 21.57
C THR A 48 -4.81 8.08 21.55
N ALA A 49 -5.32 7.56 20.44
CA ALA A 49 -6.74 7.21 20.32
C ALA A 49 -7.09 5.82 20.84
N SER A 50 -6.19 4.84 20.74
CA SER A 50 -6.50 3.41 20.95
C SER A 50 -5.80 2.76 22.14
N SER A 51 -4.80 3.43 22.73
CA SER A 51 -4.04 2.87 23.86
C SER A 51 -4.41 3.51 25.19
N ASN A 52 -4.17 2.80 26.29
CA ASN A 52 -4.25 3.34 27.65
C ASN A 52 -2.91 3.95 28.11
N MET A 53 -2.01 4.28 27.18
CA MET A 53 -0.71 4.85 27.50
C MET A 53 -0.84 6.31 27.93
N LEU A 54 0.01 6.73 28.87
CA LEU A 54 0.12 8.14 29.26
C LEU A 54 0.66 8.98 28.07
N PRO A 55 0.19 10.23 27.89
CA PRO A 55 0.66 11.11 26.81
C PRO A 55 2.18 11.30 26.77
N GLU A 56 2.83 11.33 27.94
CA GLU A 56 4.27 11.43 28.09
C GLU A 56 4.97 10.19 27.53
N ALA A 57 4.47 8.99 27.88
CA ALA A 57 5.01 7.73 27.39
C ALA A 57 4.87 7.58 25.87
N ILE A 58 3.76 8.05 25.28
CA ILE A 58 3.59 8.09 23.82
C ILE A 58 4.63 9.03 23.20
N THR A 59 4.84 10.20 23.80
CA THR A 59 5.82 11.18 23.29
C THR A 59 7.24 10.63 23.34
N GLU A 60 7.63 9.99 24.44
CA GLU A 60 8.93 9.32 24.57
C GLU A 60 9.08 8.17 23.56
N PHE A 61 8.06 7.32 23.41
CA PHE A 61 8.08 6.24 22.43
C PHE A 61 8.28 6.74 21.00
N ILE A 62 7.56 7.79 20.59
CA ILE A 62 7.69 8.39 19.25
C ILE A 62 9.08 9.02 19.06
N ALA A 63 9.64 9.64 20.10
CA ALA A 63 11.00 10.18 20.05
C ALA A 63 12.05 9.07 19.84
N LEU A 64 11.94 7.97 20.59
CA LEU A 64 12.82 6.80 20.43
C LEU A 64 12.67 6.17 19.05
N LEU A 65 11.44 5.99 18.58
CA LEU A 65 11.17 5.44 17.26
C LEU A 65 11.77 6.31 16.16
N LYS A 66 11.62 7.65 16.27
CA LYS A 66 12.24 8.61 15.34
C LYS A 66 13.75 8.47 15.31
N GLU A 67 14.38 8.29 16.46
CA GLU A 67 15.83 8.17 16.56
C GLU A 67 16.33 6.87 15.91
N VAL A 68 15.66 5.74 16.18
CA VAL A 68 15.97 4.46 15.53
C VAL A 68 15.83 4.55 14.01
N LEU A 69 14.79 5.22 13.50
CA LEU A 69 14.58 5.38 12.06
C LEU A 69 15.55 6.36 11.38
N LYS A 70 16.23 7.23 12.14
CA LYS A 70 17.27 8.12 11.61
C LYS A 70 18.63 7.45 11.56
N GLN A 71 18.87 6.44 12.39
CA GLN A 71 20.15 5.74 12.47
C GLN A 71 20.29 4.63 11.41
N ASN A 72 19.89 4.93 10.17
CA ASN A 72 19.98 4.02 9.03
C ASN A 72 21.24 4.32 8.22
N TYR A 73 22.35 3.67 8.60
CA TYR A 73 23.64 3.77 7.92
C TYR A 73 23.97 2.48 7.19
N PHE A 74 24.52 2.59 5.99
CA PHE A 74 25.00 1.45 5.23
C PHE A 74 26.33 1.76 4.54
N LYS A 75 27.10 0.70 4.26
CA LYS A 75 28.39 0.79 3.58
C LYS A 75 28.24 0.28 2.15
N PHE A 76 28.68 1.07 1.18
CA PHE A 76 28.74 0.69 -0.23
C PHE A 76 30.01 1.29 -0.83
N ASP A 77 30.77 0.49 -1.61
CA ASP A 77 32.03 0.92 -2.23
C ASP A 77 32.98 1.64 -1.24
N GLU A 78 33.22 1.01 -0.09
CA GLU A 78 34.06 1.54 0.99
C GLU A 78 33.63 2.91 1.58
N LYS A 79 32.45 3.41 1.20
CA LYS A 79 31.88 4.66 1.70
C LYS A 79 30.66 4.40 2.58
N TYR A 80 30.51 5.23 3.60
CA TYR A 80 29.36 5.23 4.49
C TYR A 80 28.31 6.20 3.98
N TYR A 81 27.07 5.73 3.94
CA TYR A 81 25.90 6.50 3.55
C TYR A 81 24.88 6.47 4.68
N SER A 82 24.11 7.55 4.79
CA SER A 82 22.92 7.61 5.63
C SER A 82 21.70 7.78 4.75
N GLN A 83 20.67 7.00 5.01
CA GLN A 83 19.39 7.17 4.33
C GLN A 83 18.67 8.39 4.91
N THR A 84 18.43 9.40 4.07
CA THR A 84 17.79 10.66 4.50
C THR A 84 16.27 10.60 4.49
N GLU A 85 15.71 9.76 3.62
CA GLU A 85 14.26 9.63 3.40
C GLU A 85 13.88 8.16 3.24
N GLY A 86 12.63 7.85 3.59
CA GLY A 86 12.14 6.49 3.54
C GLY A 86 12.54 5.64 4.76
N LEU A 87 12.14 4.39 4.67
CA LEU A 87 12.41 3.33 5.63
C LEU A 87 13.55 2.46 5.11
N ALA A 88 14.43 2.02 6.01
CA ALA A 88 15.52 1.12 5.64
C ALA A 88 14.99 -0.27 5.29
N MET A 89 15.36 -0.76 4.11
CA MET A 89 15.08 -2.14 3.72
C MET A 89 15.79 -3.10 4.68
N GLY A 90 15.10 -4.16 5.12
CA GLY A 90 15.62 -5.12 6.07
C GLY A 90 15.53 -4.72 7.55
N SER A 91 15.12 -3.48 7.87
CA SER A 91 14.78 -3.13 9.25
C SER A 91 13.47 -3.82 9.67
N PRO A 92 13.41 -4.44 10.86
CA PRO A 92 12.19 -5.11 11.34
C PRO A 92 11.01 -4.15 11.54
N LEU A 93 11.26 -2.85 11.64
CA LEU A 93 10.23 -1.83 11.79
C LEU A 93 9.66 -1.34 10.46
N SER A 94 10.41 -1.50 9.35
CA SER A 94 10.01 -0.92 8.07
C SER A 94 8.72 -1.51 7.53
N CYS A 95 8.52 -2.83 7.66
CA CYS A 95 7.31 -3.48 7.18
C CYS A 95 6.06 -2.94 7.87
N ILE A 96 6.06 -2.85 9.20
CA ILE A 96 4.91 -2.37 9.95
C ILE A 96 4.64 -0.87 9.73
N LEU A 97 5.70 -0.06 9.62
CA LEU A 97 5.54 1.38 9.37
C LEU A 97 5.05 1.67 7.95
N ALA A 98 5.53 0.94 6.95
CA ALA A 98 5.03 1.04 5.59
C ALA A 98 3.55 0.63 5.54
N ASP A 99 3.16 -0.45 6.22
CA ASP A 99 1.76 -0.90 6.26
C ASP A 99 0.84 0.11 6.95
N ILE A 100 1.28 0.73 8.06
CA ILE A 100 0.54 1.82 8.72
C ILE A 100 0.33 3.00 7.75
N TYR A 101 1.37 3.40 7.02
CA TYR A 101 1.25 4.52 6.07
C TYR A 101 0.33 4.16 4.90
N LEU A 102 0.46 2.97 4.31
CA LEU A 102 -0.42 2.52 3.23
C LEU A 102 -1.87 2.37 3.70
N ASN A 103 -2.10 1.88 4.91
CA ASN A 103 -3.45 1.81 5.48
C ASN A 103 -4.09 3.20 5.63
N HIS A 104 -3.30 4.22 6.01
CA HIS A 104 -3.77 5.60 5.99
C HIS A 104 -4.14 6.04 4.57
N ILE A 105 -3.28 5.76 3.57
CA ILE A 105 -3.56 6.12 2.17
C ILE A 105 -4.86 5.46 1.68
N GLU A 106 -5.02 4.17 1.97
CA GLU A 106 -6.20 3.39 1.61
C GLU A 106 -7.49 3.99 2.18
N ASN A 107 -7.51 4.23 3.49
CA ASN A 107 -8.70 4.74 4.16
C ASN A 107 -9.01 6.20 3.78
N GLU A 108 -7.98 7.04 3.71
CA GLU A 108 -8.15 8.48 3.52
C GLU A 108 -8.40 8.85 2.05
N PHE A 109 -7.92 8.05 1.10
CA PHE A 109 -7.98 8.39 -0.33
C PHE A 109 -8.61 7.32 -1.20
N ILE A 110 -8.42 6.02 -0.95
CA ILE A 110 -8.98 4.98 -1.83
C ILE A 110 -10.44 4.67 -1.47
N PHE A 111 -10.72 4.48 -0.18
CA PHE A 111 -12.03 4.10 0.35
C PHE A 111 -12.85 5.27 0.87
N SER A 112 -12.32 6.50 0.81
CA SER A 112 -13.06 7.71 1.15
C SER A 112 -13.83 8.28 -0.03
N ASP A 113 -14.70 9.24 0.24
CA ASP A 113 -15.49 9.91 -0.80
C ASP A 113 -14.66 10.88 -1.66
N LYS A 114 -13.37 11.05 -1.34
CA LYS A 114 -12.41 11.77 -2.19
C LYS A 114 -12.16 11.02 -3.50
N ASN A 115 -12.23 9.69 -3.49
CA ASN A 115 -12.11 8.88 -4.70
C ASN A 115 -13.46 8.78 -5.42
N LYS A 116 -13.58 9.51 -6.53
CA LYS A 116 -14.76 9.48 -7.41
C LYS A 116 -15.05 8.09 -8.00
N GLN A 117 -14.05 7.21 -8.06
CA GLN A 117 -14.18 5.85 -8.58
C GLN A 117 -14.34 4.79 -7.46
N LYS A 118 -14.50 5.19 -6.19
CA LYS A 118 -14.65 4.26 -5.05
C LYS A 118 -15.72 3.19 -5.29
N GLN A 119 -16.90 3.59 -5.77
CA GLN A 119 -18.03 2.69 -6.03
C GLN A 119 -17.78 1.71 -7.20
N LYS A 120 -16.70 1.91 -7.95
CA LYS A 120 -16.30 1.08 -9.09
C LYS A 120 -15.29 0.01 -8.68
N ILE A 121 -14.67 0.14 -7.51
CA ILE A 121 -13.80 -0.87 -6.91
C ILE A 121 -14.69 -1.89 -6.22
N LEU A 122 -14.92 -3.03 -6.86
CA LEU A 122 -15.78 -4.11 -6.35
C LEU A 122 -15.06 -4.95 -5.30
N GLN A 123 -13.78 -5.21 -5.52
CA GLN A 123 -12.90 -5.94 -4.62
C GLN A 123 -11.53 -5.27 -4.61
N TYR A 124 -10.86 -5.31 -3.48
CA TYR A 124 -9.53 -4.74 -3.30
C TYR A 124 -8.73 -5.62 -2.35
N TYR A 125 -7.55 -6.04 -2.77
CA TYR A 125 -6.63 -6.83 -1.96
C TYR A 125 -5.22 -6.31 -2.12
N ARG A 126 -4.51 -6.14 -1.00
CA ARG A 126 -3.11 -5.73 -0.97
C ARG A 126 -2.24 -6.75 -0.27
N TYR A 127 -1.06 -7.02 -0.82
CA TYR A 127 0.04 -7.76 -0.22
C TYR A 127 1.29 -6.88 -0.25
N VAL A 128 1.65 -6.29 0.89
CA VAL A 128 2.76 -5.31 0.96
C VAL A 128 2.53 -4.13 0.00
N ASP A 129 3.27 -4.04 -1.11
CA ASP A 129 3.21 -3.08 -2.21
C ASP A 129 2.30 -3.56 -3.37
N ASP A 130 2.20 -4.86 -3.60
CA ASP A 130 1.34 -5.44 -4.63
C ASP A 130 -0.14 -5.31 -4.27
N THR A 131 -0.93 -4.75 -5.18
CA THR A 131 -2.38 -4.59 -5.04
C THR A 131 -3.10 -5.17 -6.24
N ILE A 132 -4.22 -5.85 -6.02
CA ILE A 132 -5.14 -6.27 -7.07
C ILE A 132 -6.56 -5.82 -6.74
N LEU A 133 -7.28 -5.37 -7.76
CA LEU A 133 -8.67 -4.97 -7.64
C LEU A 133 -9.52 -5.50 -8.80
N LEU A 134 -10.82 -5.63 -8.51
CA LEU A 134 -11.85 -5.88 -9.52
C LEU A 134 -12.59 -4.56 -9.77
N PHE A 135 -12.60 -4.08 -11.01
CA PHE A 135 -13.10 -2.76 -11.38
C PHE A 135 -14.30 -2.81 -12.32
N ASN A 136 -15.44 -2.25 -11.92
CA ASN A 136 -16.66 -2.12 -12.74
C ASN A 136 -16.69 -0.78 -13.51
N GLY A 137 -15.62 -0.41 -14.17
CA GLY A 137 -15.53 0.87 -14.90
C GLY A 137 -14.91 0.72 -16.28
N ASN A 138 -14.99 1.77 -17.08
CA ASN A 138 -14.32 1.81 -18.38
C ASN A 138 -12.85 2.28 -18.24
N ALA A 139 -12.08 2.12 -19.33
CA ALA A 139 -10.67 2.52 -19.39
C ALA A 139 -10.42 3.96 -18.93
N ARG A 140 -11.25 4.93 -19.33
CA ARG A 140 -11.08 6.34 -18.93
C ARG A 140 -11.26 6.55 -17.42
N GLN A 141 -12.19 5.83 -16.81
CA GLN A 141 -12.39 5.89 -15.36
C GLN A 141 -11.24 5.22 -14.62
N LEU A 142 -10.69 4.15 -15.17
CA LEU A 142 -9.52 3.48 -14.62
C LEU A 142 -8.28 4.37 -14.70
N ASP A 143 -8.02 4.99 -15.85
CA ASP A 143 -6.95 6.00 -16.01
C ASP A 143 -7.13 7.16 -15.03
N SER A 144 -8.38 7.60 -14.82
CA SER A 144 -8.66 8.63 -13.81
C SER A 144 -8.35 8.16 -12.39
N LEU A 145 -8.58 6.90 -12.05
CA LEU A 145 -8.21 6.33 -10.75
C LEU A 145 -6.69 6.28 -10.62
N HIS A 146 -5.99 5.77 -11.64
CA HIS A 146 -4.53 5.65 -11.62
C HIS A 146 -3.83 7.01 -11.50
N ASN A 147 -4.30 8.01 -12.25
CA ASN A 147 -3.81 9.39 -12.12
C ASN A 147 -4.11 9.99 -10.75
N TYR A 148 -5.30 9.70 -10.21
CA TYR A 148 -5.65 10.12 -8.85
C TYR A 148 -4.70 9.51 -7.81
N LEU A 149 -4.44 8.19 -7.87
CA LEU A 149 -3.50 7.52 -6.96
C LEU A 149 -2.10 8.17 -7.00
N ASN A 150 -1.59 8.42 -8.21
CA ASN A 150 -0.29 9.07 -8.42
C ASN A 150 -0.25 10.58 -8.05
N SER A 151 -1.39 11.16 -7.71
CA SER A 151 -1.50 12.55 -7.20
C SER A 151 -1.58 12.64 -5.67
N ILE A 152 -1.87 11.54 -4.97
CA ILE A 152 -2.06 11.53 -3.51
C ILE A 152 -0.77 11.89 -2.78
N ALA A 153 0.32 11.24 -3.16
CA ALA A 153 1.62 11.35 -2.50
C ALA A 153 2.69 11.51 -3.59
N PRO A 154 3.38 12.67 -3.69
CA PRO A 154 4.36 12.92 -4.75
C PRO A 154 5.48 11.88 -4.84
N ASN A 155 5.85 11.33 -3.68
CA ASN A 155 6.86 10.31 -3.44
C ASN A 155 6.40 8.88 -3.73
N LEU A 156 5.10 8.57 -3.69
CA LEU A 156 4.60 7.25 -4.07
C LEU A 156 4.17 7.24 -5.53
N LYS A 157 4.68 6.25 -6.28
CA LYS A 157 4.27 6.00 -7.65
C LYS A 157 3.65 4.63 -7.75
N PHE A 158 2.46 4.59 -8.35
CA PHE A 158 1.72 3.37 -8.59
C PHE A 158 1.91 3.02 -10.06
N THR A 159 2.45 1.85 -10.37
CA THR A 159 2.34 1.23 -11.70
C THR A 159 0.92 0.71 -11.87
N MET A 160 0.51 0.40 -13.10
CA MET A 160 -0.79 -0.21 -13.39
C MET A 160 -0.63 -1.26 -14.46
N GLU A 161 -1.12 -2.47 -14.19
CA GLU A 161 -1.32 -3.50 -15.20
C GLU A 161 -2.80 -3.85 -15.26
N ILE A 162 -3.29 -4.05 -16.48
CA ILE A 162 -4.67 -4.43 -16.74
C ILE A 162 -4.60 -5.84 -17.30
N GLU A 163 -5.59 -6.67 -16.98
CA GLU A 163 -5.73 -7.98 -17.58
C GLU A 163 -5.59 -7.97 -19.11
N ASP A 164 -4.95 -9.02 -19.64
CA ASP A 164 -4.92 -9.32 -21.06
C ASP A 164 -5.61 -10.66 -21.28
N SER A 165 -6.53 -10.71 -22.24
CA SER A 165 -7.27 -11.93 -22.57
C SER A 165 -7.91 -12.60 -21.34
N ASN A 166 -8.53 -11.79 -20.46
CA ASN A 166 -9.15 -12.20 -19.18
C ASN A 166 -8.18 -12.77 -18.13
N ARG A 167 -6.87 -12.52 -18.29
CA ARG A 167 -5.84 -13.04 -17.41
C ARG A 167 -4.97 -11.93 -16.84
N ILE A 168 -4.55 -12.07 -15.60
CA ILE A 168 -3.55 -11.19 -14.97
C ILE A 168 -2.66 -12.00 -14.04
N ASN A 169 -1.40 -11.60 -13.91
CA ASN A 169 -0.51 -12.17 -12.90
C ASN A 169 -0.61 -11.34 -11.62
N PHE A 170 -0.60 -12.03 -10.48
CA PHE A 170 -0.59 -11.38 -9.17
C PHE A 170 0.10 -12.29 -8.17
N LEU A 171 1.17 -11.80 -7.54
CA LEU A 171 2.09 -12.64 -6.76
C LEU A 171 2.58 -13.83 -7.61
N ASP A 172 2.56 -15.04 -7.04
CA ASP A 172 2.95 -16.28 -7.73
C ASP A 172 1.79 -16.93 -8.52
N LEU A 173 0.73 -16.19 -8.83
CA LEU A 173 -0.49 -16.72 -9.44
C LEU A 173 -0.79 -16.08 -10.79
N THR A 174 -1.32 -16.87 -11.71
CA THR A 174 -2.07 -16.38 -12.87
C THR A 174 -3.56 -16.54 -12.58
N ILE A 175 -4.27 -15.41 -12.58
CA ILE A 175 -5.71 -15.35 -12.37
C ILE A 175 -6.37 -15.30 -13.74
N GLU A 176 -7.39 -16.13 -13.95
CA GLU A 176 -8.18 -16.16 -15.18
C GLU A 176 -9.66 -16.02 -14.85
N LYS A 177 -10.35 -15.09 -15.52
CA LYS A 177 -11.81 -15.05 -15.51
C LYS A 177 -12.34 -16.05 -16.53
N LEU A 178 -13.24 -16.92 -16.09
CA LEU A 178 -13.90 -17.90 -16.93
C LEU A 178 -15.36 -17.49 -17.15
N ASP A 179 -15.82 -17.59 -18.40
CA ASP A 179 -17.25 -17.59 -18.72
C ASP A 179 -17.87 -18.88 -18.18
N ASN A 180 -18.86 -18.76 -17.30
CA ASN A 180 -19.69 -19.89 -16.85
C ASN A 180 -20.83 -20.16 -17.83
#